data_AF-A0A2E0D1B6-F1
#
_entry.id   AF-A0A2E0D1B6-F1
#
_cell.length_a   1.000
_cell.length_b   1.000
_cell.length_c   1.000
_cell.angle_alpha   90.00
_cell.angle_beta   90.00
_cell.angle_gamma   90.00
#
_symmetry.space_group_name_H-M   'P 1'
#
loop_
_entity.id
_entity.type
_entity.pdbx_description
1 polymer ?
#
loop_
_entity_poly.entity_id
_entity_poly.type
_entity_poly.pdbx_seq_one_letter_code
_entity_poly.pdbx_strand_id
1 'polypeptide(L)'
;MLKKSIKLIPIIFIFLSCSENINLYKNGEKSNHLEWDIPFTVSVKVPNYSICWVTTEAKGIDYFSGAILSDSKTAHIGKGEFVSILDYLNFNLTLNTKFSIDSKNLSDFIISIDCNNGEFLFKESYKVLK
;
A
#
# COMPACT_ATOMS: atom_id res chain seq x y z
N MET A 1 -11.60 -52.57 -31.48
CA MET A 1 -10.50 -52.07 -30.61
C MET A 1 -10.60 -50.56 -30.52
N LEU A 2 -10.87 -50.04 -29.32
CA LEU A 2 -11.16 -48.62 -29.07
C LEU A 2 -9.95 -47.73 -29.42
N LYS A 3 -10.18 -46.71 -30.26
CA LYS A 3 -9.24 -45.62 -30.51
C LYS A 3 -9.08 -44.82 -29.21
N LYS A 4 -7.87 -44.81 -28.63
CA LYS A 4 -7.51 -43.92 -27.52
C LYS A 4 -7.56 -42.47 -28.02
N SER A 5 -8.57 -41.72 -27.58
CA SER A 5 -8.61 -40.27 -27.74
C SER A 5 -7.81 -39.66 -26.60
N ILE A 6 -6.64 -39.11 -26.92
CA ILE A 6 -5.86 -38.28 -25.99
C ILE A 6 -6.57 -36.92 -25.95
N LYS A 7 -7.36 -36.68 -24.90
CA LYS A 7 -7.86 -35.33 -24.61
C LYS A 7 -6.68 -34.49 -24.12
N LEU A 8 -6.15 -33.64 -24.99
CA LEU A 8 -5.35 -32.49 -24.55
C LEU A 8 -6.26 -31.62 -23.69
N ILE A 9 -5.96 -31.53 -22.40
CA ILE A 9 -6.46 -30.47 -21.54
C ILE A 9 -5.39 -29.38 -21.62
N PRO A 10 -5.58 -28.28 -22.39
CA PRO A 10 -4.70 -27.15 -22.20
C PRO A 10 -5.08 -26.55 -20.85
N ILE A 11 -4.10 -26.55 -19.97
CA ILE A 11 -4.05 -25.88 -18.69
C ILE A 11 -4.30 -24.39 -18.95
N ILE A 12 -5.57 -24.00 -18.99
CA ILE A 12 -6.00 -22.60 -18.84
C ILE A 12 -6.17 -22.39 -17.34
N PHE A 13 -5.10 -22.62 -16.59
CA PHE A 13 -4.83 -21.84 -15.38
C PHE A 13 -4.26 -20.52 -15.89
N ILE A 14 -5.12 -19.70 -16.52
CA ILE A 14 -4.86 -18.27 -16.56
C ILE A 14 -4.94 -17.88 -15.10
N PHE A 15 -3.76 -17.72 -14.52
CA PHE A 15 -3.53 -17.04 -13.26
C PHE A 15 -4.46 -15.84 -13.23
N LEU A 16 -5.56 -15.96 -12.48
CA LEU A 16 -6.22 -14.84 -11.86
C LEU A 16 -5.17 -14.25 -10.92
N SER A 17 -4.18 -13.55 -11.45
CA SER A 17 -3.31 -12.68 -10.68
C SER A 17 -4.21 -11.53 -10.24
N CYS A 18 -4.98 -11.77 -9.19
CA CYS A 18 -5.35 -10.69 -8.30
C CYS A 18 -4.02 -10.10 -7.86
N SER A 19 -3.62 -9.02 -8.54
CA SER A 19 -2.55 -8.16 -8.06
C SER A 19 -2.95 -7.79 -6.65
N GLU A 20 -2.14 -8.22 -5.68
CA GLU A 20 -2.36 -7.91 -4.28
C GLU A 20 -2.30 -6.39 -4.15
N ASN A 21 -3.40 -5.76 -3.74
CA ASN A 21 -3.48 -4.31 -3.60
C ASN A 21 -3.00 -3.89 -2.21
N ILE A 22 -2.52 -2.64 -2.11
CA ILE A 22 -2.31 -1.99 -0.82
C ILE A 22 -3.69 -1.84 -0.15
N ASN A 23 -3.84 -2.42 1.03
CA ASN A 23 -5.08 -2.33 1.80
C ASN A 23 -4.92 -1.31 2.92
N LEU A 24 -5.99 -0.55 3.15
CA LEU A 24 -6.07 0.44 4.20
C LEU A 24 -7.14 0.01 5.20
N TYR A 25 -6.84 0.07 6.48
CA TYR A 25 -7.76 -0.32 7.55
C TYR A 25 -7.94 0.82 8.57
N LYS A 26 -9.20 1.09 8.92
CA LYS A 26 -9.60 2.00 10.00
C LYS A 26 -10.28 1.16 11.07
N ASN A 27 -9.70 1.08 12.26
CA ASN A 27 -10.22 0.28 13.37
C ASN A 27 -10.52 -1.19 13.00
N GLY A 28 -9.69 -1.80 12.14
CA GLY A 28 -9.84 -3.18 11.69
C GLY A 28 -10.77 -3.38 10.48
N GLU A 29 -11.51 -2.35 10.06
CA GLU A 29 -12.36 -2.39 8.88
C GLU A 29 -11.63 -1.83 7.65
N LYS A 30 -11.80 -2.48 6.50
CA LYS A 30 -11.18 -2.04 5.25
C LYS A 30 -11.80 -0.70 4.80
N SER A 31 -10.95 0.28 4.56
CA SER A 31 -11.30 1.58 4.00
C SER A 31 -10.77 1.72 2.57
N ASN A 32 -11.41 2.57 1.78
CA ASN A 32 -11.00 2.96 0.42
C ASN A 32 -10.61 4.46 0.33
N HIS A 33 -10.54 5.15 1.46
CA HIS A 33 -10.23 6.57 1.56
C HIS A 33 -9.46 6.87 2.84
N LEU A 34 -8.78 8.01 2.85
CA LEU A 34 -8.09 8.56 4.00
C LEU A 34 -8.89 9.73 4.58
N GLU A 35 -8.71 9.97 5.86
CA GLU A 35 -9.26 11.11 6.60
C GLU A 35 -8.12 11.80 7.36
N TRP A 36 -8.30 13.09 7.57
CA TRP A 36 -7.38 13.90 8.36
C TRP A 36 -7.41 13.53 9.83
N ASP A 37 -6.24 13.53 10.46
CA ASP A 37 -6.03 13.30 11.89
C ASP A 37 -6.57 11.94 12.40
N ILE A 38 -6.78 10.99 11.48
CA ILE A 38 -7.19 9.62 11.78
C ILE A 38 -6.05 8.64 11.48
N PRO A 39 -5.73 7.73 12.41
CA PRO A 39 -4.77 6.66 12.16
C PRO A 39 -5.38 5.53 11.33
N PHE A 40 -4.63 5.09 10.33
CA PHE A 40 -4.95 3.92 9.52
C PHE A 40 -3.81 2.91 9.60
N THR A 41 -4.13 1.63 9.47
CA THR A 41 -3.15 0.57 9.24
C THR A 41 -3.11 0.27 7.75
N VAL A 42 -1.93 0.40 7.15
CA VAL A 42 -1.65 -0.03 5.78
C VAL A 42 -1.10 -1.44 5.84
N SER A 43 -1.61 -2.31 4.97
CA SER A 43 -1.17 -3.69 4.85
C SER A 43 -1.04 -4.08 3.40
N VAL A 44 0.09 -4.69 3.05
CA VAL A 44 0.31 -5.31 1.74
C VAL A 44 0.97 -6.66 1.92
N LYS A 45 0.49 -7.64 1.18
CA LYS A 45 1.06 -8.99 1.20
C LYS A 45 2.36 -8.99 0.41
N VAL A 46 3.46 -9.34 1.07
CA VAL A 46 4.80 -9.43 0.48
C VAL A 46 5.51 -10.64 1.07
N PRO A 47 6.49 -11.24 0.39
CA PRO A 47 7.23 -12.35 0.97
C PRO A 47 7.85 -12.02 2.33
N ASN A 48 7.97 -13.05 3.17
CA ASN A 48 8.67 -12.92 4.43
C ASN A 48 10.12 -12.42 4.23
N TYR A 49 10.58 -11.56 5.12
CA TYR A 49 11.90 -10.90 5.10
C TYR A 49 12.15 -10.00 3.88
N SER A 50 11.10 -9.53 3.21
CA SER A 50 11.22 -8.51 2.17
C SER A 50 11.69 -7.17 2.75
N ILE A 51 12.62 -6.52 2.06
CA ILE A 51 13.04 -5.14 2.32
C ILE A 51 12.25 -4.23 1.39
N CYS A 52 11.46 -3.32 1.95
CA CYS A 52 10.50 -2.51 1.23
C CYS A 52 10.74 -1.01 1.43
N TRP A 53 10.73 -0.27 0.34
CA TRP A 53 10.76 1.19 0.31
C TRP A 53 9.35 1.73 0.13
N VAL A 54 8.86 2.45 1.13
CA VAL A 54 7.57 3.14 1.04
C VAL A 54 7.81 4.60 0.69
N THR A 55 7.16 5.08 -0.36
CA THR A 55 7.13 6.50 -0.76
C THR A 55 5.70 6.98 -0.81
N THR A 56 5.49 8.26 -0.50
CA THR A 56 4.16 8.87 -0.58
C THR A 56 4.19 10.18 -1.33
N GLU A 57 3.12 10.47 -2.06
CA GLU A 57 2.96 11.70 -2.83
C GLU A 57 1.58 12.31 -2.52
N ALA A 58 1.56 13.59 -2.16
CA ALA A 58 0.35 14.34 -1.88
C ALA A 58 0.01 15.23 -3.08
N LYS A 59 -1.04 14.90 -3.83
CA LYS A 59 -1.41 15.64 -5.04
C LYS A 59 -2.22 16.89 -4.70
N GLY A 60 -1.87 18.01 -5.32
CA GLY A 60 -2.62 19.27 -5.20
C GLY A 60 -2.14 20.18 -4.07
N ILE A 61 -1.06 19.83 -3.35
CA ILE A 61 -0.42 20.70 -2.36
C ILE A 61 1.09 20.74 -2.58
N ASP A 62 1.67 21.94 -2.47
CA ASP A 62 3.11 22.17 -2.69
C ASP A 62 3.96 21.56 -1.58
N TYR A 63 3.39 21.38 -0.38
CA TYR A 63 4.09 20.84 0.77
C TYR A 63 3.16 20.05 1.70
N PHE A 64 3.52 18.79 1.93
CA PHE A 64 2.89 17.91 2.91
C PHE A 64 3.97 17.29 3.79
N SER A 65 3.84 17.42 5.11
CA SER A 65 4.67 16.67 6.06
C SER A 65 3.78 15.66 6.81
N GLY A 66 3.55 14.50 6.21
CA GLY A 66 2.86 13.38 6.88
C GLY A 66 3.80 12.59 7.79
N ALA A 67 3.23 11.76 8.67
CA ALA A 67 3.98 10.76 9.42
C ALA A 67 3.52 9.35 9.02
N ILE A 68 4.46 8.50 8.56
CA ILE A 68 4.27 7.05 8.54
C ILE A 68 4.87 6.55 9.86
N LEU A 69 4.08 5.77 10.58
CA LEU A 69 4.45 5.14 11.83
C LEU A 69 4.73 3.66 11.55
N SER A 70 6.00 3.27 11.49
CA SER A 70 6.38 1.86 11.67
C SER A 70 6.87 1.67 13.09
N ASP A 71 6.36 0.63 13.75
CA ASP A 71 6.87 0.13 15.03
C ASP A 71 7.12 1.22 16.08
N SER A 72 6.14 2.11 16.28
CA SER A 72 6.15 3.20 17.27
C SER A 72 7.27 4.25 17.14
N LYS A 73 8.06 4.22 16.06
CA LYS A 73 9.01 5.27 15.71
C LYS A 73 8.41 6.15 14.62
N THR A 74 8.28 7.43 14.91
CA THR A 74 7.74 8.43 13.97
C THR A 74 8.73 8.65 12.83
N ALA A 75 8.37 8.28 11.60
CA ALA A 75 9.10 8.69 10.41
C ALA A 75 8.35 9.85 9.74
N HIS A 76 9.00 11.02 9.67
CA HIS A 76 8.55 12.14 8.83
C HIS A 76 8.67 11.71 7.36
N ILE A 77 7.60 11.80 6.57
CA ILE A 77 7.60 11.16 5.24
C ILE A 77 8.19 12.06 4.16
N GLY A 78 9.08 11.43 3.38
CA GLY A 78 9.19 11.51 1.92
C GLY A 78 9.54 10.13 1.31
N LYS A 79 10.26 9.30 2.07
CA LYS A 79 10.65 7.91 1.76
C LYS A 79 11.05 7.20 3.06
N GLY A 80 10.74 5.91 3.21
CA GLY A 80 11.17 5.10 4.35
C GLY A 80 11.49 3.65 3.96
N GLU A 81 12.42 3.03 4.67
CA GLU A 81 12.77 1.61 4.53
C GLU A 81 12.10 0.80 5.64
N PHE A 82 11.50 -0.33 5.28
CA PHE A 82 10.75 -1.21 6.17
C PHE A 82 11.16 -2.64 5.87
N VAL A 83 11.22 -3.48 6.89
CA VAL A 83 11.47 -4.92 6.73
C VAL A 83 10.20 -5.66 7.12
N SER A 84 9.68 -6.46 6.19
CA SER A 84 8.55 -7.35 6.47
C SER A 84 9.03 -8.55 7.26
N ILE A 85 8.55 -8.74 8.48
CA ILE A 85 8.95 -9.89 9.35
C ILE A 85 8.02 -11.10 9.13
N LEU A 86 6.91 -10.90 8.42
CA LEU A 86 5.90 -11.92 8.09
C LEU A 86 5.56 -11.83 6.60
N ASP A 87 4.57 -12.58 6.13
CA ASP A 87 4.05 -12.51 4.76
C ASP A 87 3.27 -11.21 4.46
N TYR A 88 3.45 -10.18 5.28
CA TYR A 88 2.80 -8.87 5.17
C TYR A 88 3.69 -7.75 5.69
N LEU A 89 3.82 -6.71 4.89
CA LEU A 89 4.31 -5.41 5.35
C LEU A 89 3.13 -4.66 5.96
N ASN A 90 3.24 -4.31 7.24
CA ASN A 90 2.26 -3.52 7.95
C ASN A 90 2.91 -2.25 8.51
N PHE A 91 2.23 -1.12 8.35
CA PHE A 91 2.63 0.13 9.00
C PHE A 91 1.41 1.01 9.23
N ASN A 92 1.51 1.91 10.20
CA ASN A 92 0.46 2.89 10.48
C ASN A 92 0.72 4.17 9.68
N LEU A 93 -0.36 4.81 9.23
CA LEU A 93 -0.34 6.06 8.47
C LEU A 93 -1.29 7.05 9.15
N THR A 94 -0.87 8.30 9.30
CA THR A 94 -1.75 9.38 9.74
C THR A 94 -1.44 10.64 8.96
N LEU A 95 -2.45 11.17 8.28
CA LEU A 95 -2.38 12.49 7.65
C LEU A 95 -2.64 13.54 8.73
N ASN A 96 -1.65 14.33 9.12
CA ASN A 96 -1.79 15.28 10.22
C ASN A 96 -1.96 16.70 9.67
N THR A 97 -3.06 17.35 10.04
CA THR A 97 -3.37 18.71 9.56
C THR A 97 -2.36 19.74 10.06
N LYS A 98 -1.72 19.52 11.21
CA LYS A 98 -0.71 20.43 11.79
C LYS A 98 0.56 20.56 10.93
N PHE A 99 0.76 19.64 10.00
CA PHE A 99 1.95 19.56 9.16
C PHE A 99 1.64 19.77 7.67
N SER A 100 0.47 20.32 7.35
CA SER A 100 0.08 20.69 5.99
C SER A 100 -0.26 22.17 5.92
N ILE A 101 0.36 22.88 4.97
CA ILE A 101 0.14 24.32 4.76
C ILE A 101 -1.22 24.57 4.08
N ASP A 102 -1.76 23.58 3.37
CA ASP A 102 -3.00 23.70 2.59
C ASP A 102 -3.80 22.38 2.53
N SER A 103 -4.08 21.80 3.68
CA SER A 103 -4.78 20.50 3.80
C SER A 103 -6.12 20.43 3.05
N LYS A 104 -6.74 21.57 2.77
CA LYS A 104 -8.02 21.68 2.05
C LYS A 104 -7.89 21.39 0.55
N ASN A 105 -6.69 21.48 -0.02
CA ASN A 105 -6.45 21.29 -1.45
C ASN A 105 -5.87 19.89 -1.78
N LEU A 106 -5.55 19.08 -0.77
CA LEU A 106 -5.20 17.68 -0.99
C LEU A 106 -6.45 16.88 -1.38
N SER A 107 -6.50 16.41 -2.63
CA SER A 107 -7.58 15.53 -3.11
C SER A 107 -7.21 14.06 -2.99
N ASP A 108 -5.97 13.73 -3.33
CA ASP A 108 -5.49 12.36 -3.47
C ASP A 108 -4.12 12.19 -2.83
N PHE A 109 -3.98 11.09 -2.11
CA PHE A 109 -2.73 10.67 -1.49
C PHE A 109 -2.29 9.33 -2.09
N ILE A 110 -1.08 9.30 -2.62
CA ILE A 110 -0.54 8.11 -3.29
C ILE A 110 0.46 7.45 -2.35
N ILE A 111 0.34 6.13 -2.23
CA ILE A 111 1.32 5.26 -1.55
C ILE A 111 1.95 4.38 -2.61
N SER A 112 3.28 4.38 -2.69
CA SER A 112 4.03 3.42 -3.51
C SER A 112 4.94 2.60 -2.62
N ILE A 113 5.02 1.30 -2.88
CA ILE A 113 5.81 0.34 -2.10
C ILE A 113 6.64 -0.47 -3.09
N ASP A 114 7.97 -0.41 -2.95
CA ASP A 114 8.93 -1.15 -3.73
C ASP A 114 9.67 -2.12 -2.82
N CYS A 115 9.41 -3.42 -2.96
CA CYS A 115 10.08 -4.46 -2.20
C CYS A 115 11.11 -5.22 -3.05
N ASN A 116 12.24 -5.54 -2.41
CA ASN A 116 13.35 -6.29 -3.00
C ASN A 116 13.91 -5.65 -4.30
N ASN A 117 13.96 -4.32 -4.37
CA ASN A 117 14.50 -3.56 -5.50
C ASN A 117 13.75 -3.80 -6.83
N GLY A 118 12.43 -3.72 -6.81
CA GLY A 118 11.56 -3.74 -7.98
C GLY A 118 10.95 -5.10 -8.30
N GLU A 119 11.24 -6.13 -7.49
CA GLU A 119 10.64 -7.46 -7.65
C GLU A 119 9.13 -7.41 -7.37
N PHE A 120 8.73 -6.65 -6.34
CA PHE A 120 7.33 -6.42 -6.01
C PHE A 120 7.05 -4.92 -5.92
N LEU A 121 6.24 -4.43 -6.85
CA LEU A 121 5.86 -3.03 -6.96
C LEU A 121 4.37 -2.88 -6.72
N PHE A 122 4.01 -2.06 -5.74
CA PHE A 122 2.64 -1.74 -5.41
C PHE A 122 2.47 -0.23 -5.44
N LYS A 123 1.33 0.21 -5.97
CA LYS A 123 0.98 1.64 -5.99
C LYS A 123 -0.51 1.78 -5.87
N GLU A 124 -0.94 2.58 -4.90
CA GLU A 124 -2.35 2.93 -4.78
C GLU A 124 -2.58 4.41 -4.49
N SER A 125 -3.75 4.88 -4.93
CA SER A 125 -4.21 6.25 -4.75
C SER A 125 -5.49 6.26 -3.93
N TYR A 126 -5.47 6.98 -2.81
CA TYR A 126 -6.62 7.12 -1.93
C TYR A 126 -7.14 8.54 -1.97
N LYS A 127 -8.46 8.69 -2.10
CA LYS A 127 -9.12 9.98 -1.89
C LYS A 127 -8.96 10.40 -0.43
N VAL A 128 -8.74 11.69 -0.20
CA VAL A 128 -8.73 12.27 1.13
C VAL A 128 -10.07 12.96 1.39
N LEU A 129 -10.84 12.42 2.34
CA LEU A 129 -12.08 13.04 2.79
C LEU A 129 -11.76 14.17 3.78
N LYS A 130 -12.57 15.22 3.72
CA LYS A 130 -12.46 16.43 4.54
C LYS A 130 -13.30 16.34 5.79
#